data_AF-A0A926JV24-F1
#
_entry.id   AF-A0A926JV24-F1
#
_cell.length_a   1.000
_cell.length_b   1.000
_cell.length_c   1.000
_cell.angle_alpha   90.00
_cell.angle_beta   90.00
_cell.angle_gamma   90.00
#
_symmetry.space_group_name_H-M   'P 1'
#
loop_
_entity.id
_entity.type
_entity.pdbx_description
1 polymer ?
#
loop_
_entity_poly.entity_id
_entity_poly.type
_entity_poly.pdbx_seq_one_letter_code
_entity_poly.pdbx_strand_id
1 'polypeptide(L)'
;MSQEELAIELDISQTKLSNIESGTTKAVDFELVNKVRNLFEVSFEYFTETRQSHKKKHNQGKVAGNNYGTINNHPTPEALLKQVKALIGESLSKLERELRQNRN
;
A
#
# COMPACT_ATOMS: atom_id res chain seq x y z
N MET A 1 11.62 -7.56 14.95
CA MET A 1 10.87 -8.30 13.91
C MET A 1 11.51 -8.04 12.57
N SER A 2 12.13 -9.06 12.01
CA SER A 2 12.69 -9.10 10.67
C SER A 2 11.60 -9.32 9.62
N GLN A 3 11.95 -9.16 8.34
CA GLN A 3 11.04 -9.43 7.22
C GLN A 3 10.61 -10.91 7.17
N GLU A 4 11.52 -11.83 7.49
CA GLU A 4 11.23 -13.27 7.47
C GLU A 4 10.26 -13.65 8.59
N GLU A 5 10.48 -13.14 9.81
CA GLU A 5 9.54 -13.29 10.93
C GLU A 5 8.17 -12.69 10.59
N LEU A 6 8.14 -11.51 9.97
CA LEU A 6 6.90 -10.86 9.54
C LEU A 6 6.15 -11.67 8.46
N ALA A 7 6.87 -12.30 7.54
CA ALA A 7 6.28 -13.15 6.52
C ALA A 7 5.64 -14.41 7.14
N ILE A 8 6.29 -14.99 8.15
CA ILE A 8 5.78 -16.12 8.92
C ILE A 8 4.50 -15.73 9.67
N GLU A 9 4.51 -14.60 10.40
CA GLU A 9 3.34 -14.10 11.15
C GLU A 9 2.14 -13.80 10.24
N LEU A 10 2.39 -13.30 9.03
CA LEU A 10 1.36 -13.01 8.03
C LEU A 10 1.00 -14.22 7.18
N ASP A 11 1.64 -15.38 7.40
CA ASP A 11 1.43 -16.61 6.64
C ASP A 11 1.48 -16.34 5.11
N ILE A 12 2.56 -15.69 4.69
CA ILE A 12 2.88 -15.39 3.29
C ILE A 12 4.36 -15.70 3.00
N SER A 13 4.72 -15.85 1.74
CA SER A 13 6.14 -15.97 1.40
C SER A 13 6.88 -14.65 1.65
N GLN A 14 8.14 -14.74 2.10
CA GLN A 14 9.02 -13.57 2.23
C GLN A 14 9.13 -12.80 0.91
N THR A 15 9.13 -13.50 -0.23
CA THR A 15 9.09 -12.89 -1.56
C THR A 15 7.81 -12.09 -1.79
N LYS A 16 6.63 -12.59 -1.38
CA LYS A 16 5.36 -11.85 -1.47
C LYS A 16 5.45 -10.59 -0.61
N LEU A 17 5.96 -10.70 0.62
CA LEU A 17 6.16 -9.56 1.50
C LEU A 17 7.11 -8.51 0.88
N SER A 18 8.26 -8.94 0.39
CA SER A 18 9.24 -8.08 -0.29
C SER A 18 8.64 -7.35 -1.49
N ASN A 19 7.84 -8.02 -2.32
CA ASN A 19 7.14 -7.42 -3.45
C ASN A 19 6.08 -6.38 -3.03
N ILE A 20 5.45 -6.57 -1.85
CA ILE A 20 4.52 -5.59 -1.30
C ILE A 20 5.30 -4.36 -0.84
N GLU A 21 6.36 -4.54 -0.06
CA GLU A 21 7.19 -3.46 0.48
C GLU A 21 7.87 -2.63 -0.63
N SER A 22 8.30 -3.29 -1.72
CA SER A 22 8.91 -2.63 -2.87
C SER A 22 7.92 -1.88 -3.77
N GLY A 23 6.60 -2.06 -3.58
CA GLY A 23 5.57 -1.52 -4.47
C GLY A 23 5.46 -2.24 -5.82
N THR A 24 6.10 -3.40 -5.97
CA THR A 24 5.91 -4.29 -7.13
C THR A 24 4.47 -4.82 -7.16
N THR A 25 3.93 -5.19 -6.00
CA THR A 25 2.53 -5.61 -5.84
C THR A 25 1.58 -4.45 -6.14
N LYS A 26 0.56 -4.70 -6.98
CA LYS A 26 -0.42 -3.69 -7.43
C LYS A 26 -1.78 -3.79 -6.76
N ALA A 27 -2.05 -4.89 -6.07
CA ALA A 27 -3.28 -5.10 -5.31
C ALA A 27 -2.99 -6.05 -4.16
N VAL A 28 -3.73 -5.88 -3.06
CA VAL A 28 -3.72 -6.78 -1.91
C VAL A 28 -5.11 -7.36 -1.72
N ASP A 29 -5.15 -8.64 -1.36
CA ASP A 29 -6.37 -9.36 -1.04
C ASP A 29 -6.87 -9.03 0.38
N PHE A 30 -8.18 -9.19 0.62
CA PHE A 30 -8.79 -8.87 1.92
C PHE A 30 -8.22 -9.70 3.06
N GLU A 31 -7.83 -10.95 2.79
CA GLU A 31 -7.20 -11.82 3.78
C GLU A 31 -5.89 -11.21 4.29
N LEU A 32 -5.01 -10.79 3.38
CA LEU A 32 -3.78 -10.09 3.75
C LEU A 32 -4.04 -8.80 4.51
N VAL A 33 -5.03 -7.99 4.11
CA VAL A 33 -5.39 -6.77 4.85
C VAL A 33 -5.86 -7.10 6.27
N ASN A 34 -6.63 -8.17 6.44
CA ASN A 34 -7.08 -8.62 7.76
C ASN A 34 -5.92 -9.17 8.61
N LYS A 35 -4.97 -9.90 8.02
CA LYS A 35 -3.78 -10.38 8.74
C LYS A 35 -2.91 -9.19 9.19
N VAL A 36 -2.66 -8.23 8.30
CA VAL A 36 -1.91 -7.00 8.61
C VAL A 36 -2.61 -6.20 9.70
N ARG A 37 -3.92 -5.96 9.61
CA ARG A 37 -4.62 -5.19 10.63
C ARG A 37 -4.52 -5.81 12.03
N ASN A 38 -4.62 -7.14 12.11
CA ASN A 38 -4.55 -7.87 13.36
C ASN A 38 -3.14 -7.81 13.94
N LEU A 39 -2.12 -7.97 13.10
CA LEU A 39 -0.72 -7.92 13.50
C LEU A 39 -0.29 -6.52 14.02
N PHE A 40 -0.80 -5.46 13.40
CA PHE A 40 -0.50 -4.08 13.78
C PHE A 40 -1.52 -3.47 14.75
N GLU A 41 -2.51 -4.25 15.19
CA GLU A 41 -3.60 -3.80 16.06
C GLU A 41 -4.30 -2.53 15.55
N VAL A 42 -4.43 -2.40 14.23
CA VAL A 42 -5.11 -1.28 13.57
C VAL A 42 -6.51 -1.66 13.12
N SER A 43 -7.42 -0.69 13.15
CA SER A 43 -8.78 -0.88 12.66
C SER A 43 -8.84 -0.81 11.13
N PHE A 44 -9.91 -1.31 10.51
CA PHE A 44 -10.06 -1.19 9.05
C PHE A 44 -10.14 0.27 8.60
N GLU A 45 -10.69 1.13 9.47
CA GLU A 45 -10.76 2.57 9.29
C GLU A 45 -9.39 3.18 9.11
N TYR A 46 -8.31 2.58 9.64
CA TYR A 46 -6.96 3.06 9.38
C TYR A 46 -6.60 3.03 7.89
N PHE A 47 -7.09 2.05 7.14
CA PHE A 47 -6.83 1.92 5.71
C PHE A 47 -7.78 2.77 4.87
N THR A 48 -9.01 3.00 5.35
CA THR A 48 -10.03 3.77 4.64
C THR A 48 -10.08 5.24 5.06
N GLU A 49 -9.41 5.63 6.15
CA GLU A 49 -9.35 7.02 6.60
C GLU A 49 -8.68 7.83 5.51
N THR A 50 -9.52 8.57 4.79
CA THR A 50 -9.15 9.60 3.85
C THR A 50 -8.63 10.82 4.63
N ARG A 51 -7.56 10.64 5.41
CA ARG A 51 -6.64 11.76 5.66
C ARG A 51 -6.19 12.17 4.27
N GLN A 52 -6.79 13.23 3.77
CA GLN A 52 -6.52 13.79 2.47
C GLN A 52 -5.05 14.23 2.37
N SER A 53 -4.14 13.28 2.17
CA SER A 53 -2.85 13.55 1.55
C SER A 53 -3.06 13.68 0.05
N HIS A 54 -3.95 14.60 -0.34
CA HIS A 54 -3.84 15.30 -1.60
C HIS A 54 -2.58 16.17 -1.55
N LYS A 55 -1.39 15.57 -1.59
CA LYS A 55 -0.25 16.26 -2.21
C LYS A 55 -0.37 16.07 -3.71
N LYS A 56 -1.34 16.78 -4.31
CA LYS A 56 -1.17 17.23 -5.69
C LYS A 56 -0.01 18.22 -5.68
N LYS A 57 1.23 17.73 -5.82
CA LYS A 57 2.32 18.58 -6.33
C LYS A 57 2.37 18.39 -7.84
N HIS A 58 1.76 19.37 -8.51
CA HIS A 58 2.07 19.88 -9.84
C HIS A 58 3.02 19.03 -10.71
N ASN A 59 2.50 18.53 -11.84
CA ASN A 59 3.30 18.16 -13.00
C ASN A 59 4.01 19.41 -13.54
N GLN A 60 5.30 19.57 -13.27
CA GLN A 60 6.23 20.32 -14.13
C GLN A 60 7.61 19.67 -14.03
N GLY A 61 8.02 18.98 -15.08
CA GLY A 61 9.38 18.42 -15.19
C GLY A 61 9.40 17.05 -15.84
N LYS A 62 9.60 17.05 -17.15
CA LYS A 62 10.09 15.94 -17.97
C LYS A 62 11.11 15.07 -17.20
N VAL A 63 10.69 13.89 -16.75
CA VAL A 63 11.56 12.72 -16.56
C VAL A 63 10.80 11.47 -16.99
N ALA A 64 11.07 11.01 -18.21
CA ALA A 64 10.84 9.63 -18.57
C ALA A 64 11.81 8.79 -17.72
N GLY A 65 11.29 8.18 -16.67
CA GLY A 65 12.08 7.39 -15.73
C GLY A 65 11.24 7.03 -14.53
N ASN A 66 10.93 5.74 -14.42
CA ASN A 66 10.27 5.09 -13.29
C ASN A 66 10.88 5.56 -11.95
N ASN A 67 10.34 6.64 -11.38
CA ASN A 67 10.72 7.11 -10.05
C ASN A 67 9.89 6.36 -9.02
N TYR A 68 10.18 5.06 -8.89
CA TYR A 68 10.16 4.44 -7.57
C TYR A 68 11.42 4.99 -6.90
N GLY A 69 11.31 6.18 -6.32
CA GLY A 69 12.41 6.77 -5.57
C GLY A 69 12.93 5.71 -4.61
N THR A 70 14.23 5.44 -4.67
CA THR A 70 14.93 4.49 -3.81
C THR A 70 14.66 4.86 -2.37
N ILE A 71 13.57 4.34 -1.81
CA ILE A 71 13.38 4.32 -0.37
C ILE A 71 14.31 3.19 0.07
N ASN A 72 15.50 3.57 0.54
CA ASN A 72 16.34 2.71 1.35
C ASN A 72 15.59 2.43 2.66
N ASN A 73 14.50 1.69 2.59
CA ASN A 73 13.80 1.19 3.76
C ASN A 73 14.43 -0.17 4.04
N HIS A 74 15.10 -0.26 5.17
CA HIS A 74 15.11 -1.54 5.89
C HIS A 74 13.67 -2.10 5.83
N PRO A 75 13.46 -3.39 5.51
CA PRO A 75 12.14 -3.98 5.52
C PRO A 75 11.65 -3.96 6.98
N THR A 76 10.95 -2.89 7.33
CA THR A 76 10.35 -2.71 8.63
C THR A 76 8.87 -3.05 8.53
N PRO A 77 8.28 -3.57 9.62
CA PRO A 77 6.83 -3.78 9.70
C PRO A 77 6.01 -2.53 9.31
N GLU A 78 6.52 -1.34 9.62
CA GLU A 78 5.91 -0.05 9.25
C GLU A 78 5.89 0.18 7.73
N ALA A 79 6.91 -0.29 7.00
CA ALA A 79 6.99 -0.18 5.56
C ALA A 79 5.83 -0.96 4.90
N LEU A 80 5.60 -2.20 5.36
CA LEU A 80 4.46 -3.00 4.93
C LEU A 80 3.13 -2.28 5.19
N LEU A 81 2.92 -1.81 6.43
CA LEU A 81 1.66 -1.17 6.82
C LEU A 81 1.36 0.06 5.96
N LYS A 82 2.38 0.87 5.67
CA LYS A 82 2.27 2.04 4.79
C LYS A 82 1.90 1.64 3.36
N GLN A 83 2.50 0.57 2.85
CA GLN A 83 2.30 0.13 1.46
C GLN A 83 0.93 -0.53 1.25
N VAL A 84 0.47 -1.33 2.20
CA VAL A 84 -0.90 -1.87 2.21
C VAL A 84 -1.93 -0.75 2.23
N LYS A 85 -1.72 0.27 3.09
CA LYS A 85 -2.58 1.47 3.12
C LYS A 85 -2.61 2.23 1.80
N ALA A 86 -1.46 2.40 1.15
CA ALA A 86 -1.39 3.06 -0.16
C ALA A 86 -2.20 2.31 -1.23
N LEU A 87 -2.06 0.98 -1.32
CA LEU A 87 -2.76 0.14 -2.29
C LEU A 87 -4.28 0.16 -2.11
N ILE A 88 -4.77 0.14 -0.86
CA ILE A 88 -6.20 0.26 -0.56
C ILE A 88 -6.71 1.65 -0.95
N GLY A 89 -5.99 2.71 -0.59
CA GLY A 89 -6.35 4.08 -0.96
C GLY A 89 -6.42 4.31 -2.47
N GLU A 90 -5.50 3.75 -3.24
CA GLU A 90 -5.50 3.83 -4.71
C GLU A 90 -6.70 3.09 -5.31
N SER A 91 -6.98 1.88 -4.80
CA SER A 91 -8.12 1.06 -5.26
C SER A 91 -9.46 1.77 -5.02
N LEU A 92 -9.65 2.36 -3.84
CA LEU A 92 -10.85 3.15 -3.53
C LEU A 92 -10.98 4.39 -4.43
N SER A 93 -9.89 5.14 -4.60
CA SER A 93 -9.87 6.34 -5.45
C SER A 93 -10.21 6.02 -6.91
N LYS A 94 -9.78 4.87 -7.41
CA LYS A 94 -10.10 4.41 -8.76
C LYS A 94 -11.59 4.08 -8.89
N LEU A 95 -12.15 3.36 -7.92
CA LEU A 95 -13.57 3.00 -7.89
C LEU A 95 -14.48 4.25 -7.88
N GLU A 96 -14.12 5.27 -7.09
CA GLU A 96 -14.87 6.53 -7.03
C GLU A 96 -14.86 7.29 -8.37
N ARG A 97 -13.75 7.24 -9.12
CA ARG A 97 -13.66 7.87 -10.44
C ARG A 97 -14.53 7.15 -11.46
N GLU A 98 -14.51 5.82 -11.47
CA GLU A 98 -15.32 5.01 -12.38
C GLU A 98 -16.83 5.20 -12.10
N LEU A 99 -17.24 5.24 -10.83
CA LEU A 99 -18.62 5.53 -10.43
C LEU A 99 -19.09 6.92 -10.88
N ARG A 100 -18.21 7.94 -10.85
CA ARG A 100 -18.52 9.28 -11.35
C ARG A 100 -18.66 9.32 -12.87
N GLN A 101 -17.86 8.53 -13.59
CA GLN A 101 -17.90 8.48 -15.05
C GLN A 101 -19.13 7.73 -15.58
N ASN A 102 -19.59 6.68 -14.89
CA ASN A 102 -20.81 5.94 -15.27
C ASN A 102 -22.13 6.66 -14.96
N ARG A 103 -22.09 7.81 -14.28
CA ARG A 103 -23.27 8.63 -13.94
C ARG A 103 -23.58 9.73 -14.97
N ASN A 104 -22.72 9.90 -15.98
CA ASN A 104 -22.87 10.84 -17.09
C ASN A 104 -23.19 10.12 -18.40
#